data_AF-A0AAI9D819-F1
#
_entry.id   AF-A0AAI9D819-F1
#
_cell.length_a   1.000
_cell.length_b   1.000
_cell.length_c   1.000
_cell.angle_alpha   90.00
_cell.angle_beta   90.00
_cell.angle_gamma   90.00
#
_symmetry.space_group_name_H-M   'P 1'
#
loop_
_entity.id
_entity.type
_entity.pdbx_description
1 polymer ?
#
loop_
_entity_poly.entity_id
_entity_poly.type
_entity_poly.pdbx_seq_one_letter_code
_entity_poly.pdbx_strand_id
1 'polypeptide(L)'
;MKTAMTPEDELTLLRVSQFEKVGSILFFLIPLVILLVVGKSFAVNILYLWQLLTLLYIVSYRILVSKLSNQPLQLSVRRGRGYNRFYRMSWAYLVLSAIIMVGYRVISH
;
A
#
# COMPACT_ATOMS: atom_id res chain seq x y z
N MET A 1 27.23 -2.46 14.60
CA MET A 1 26.89 -3.90 14.71
C MET A 1 26.06 -4.30 13.50
N LYS A 2 26.57 -5.19 12.64
CA LYS A 2 25.81 -5.79 11.54
C LYS A 2 24.92 -6.85 12.19
N THR A 3 23.65 -6.53 12.44
CA THR A 3 22.68 -7.49 13.00
C THR A 3 22.68 -8.72 12.12
N ALA A 4 23.01 -9.88 12.69
CA ALA A 4 22.94 -11.16 11.99
C ALA A 4 21.49 -11.36 11.54
N MET A 5 21.27 -11.37 10.22
CA MET A 5 19.95 -11.69 9.67
C MET A 5 19.73 -13.17 9.84
N THR A 6 18.61 -13.55 10.44
CA THR A 6 18.19 -14.95 10.47
C THR A 6 17.62 -15.33 9.10
N PRO A 7 17.65 -16.62 8.72
CA PRO A 7 17.02 -17.08 7.47
C PRO A 7 15.51 -16.75 7.41
N GLU A 8 14.85 -16.62 8.56
CA GLU A 8 13.44 -16.18 8.65
C GLU A 8 13.24 -14.70 8.27
N ASP A 9 14.20 -13.84 8.62
CA ASP A 9 14.19 -12.42 8.25
C ASP A 9 14.38 -12.25 6.73
N GLU A 10 15.26 -13.05 6.10
CA GLU A 10 15.45 -13.04 4.65
C GLU A 10 14.18 -13.49 3.90
N LEU A 11 13.53 -14.54 4.39
CA LEU A 11 12.27 -15.04 3.81
C LEU A 11 11.14 -14.01 3.96
N THR A 12 11.11 -13.28 5.08
CA THR A 12 10.16 -12.20 5.31
C THR A 12 10.42 -11.02 4.36
N LEU A 13 11.67 -10.64 4.13
CA LEU A 13 12.03 -9.61 3.15
C LEU A 13 11.64 -9.99 1.72
N LEU A 14 11.84 -11.26 1.34
CA LEU A 14 11.38 -11.76 0.04
C LEU A 14 9.86 -11.68 -0.09
N ARG A 15 9.12 -12.06 0.95
CA ARG A 15 7.65 -11.90 0.98
C ARG A 15 7.24 -10.44 0.87
N VAL A 16 7.91 -9.52 1.56
CA VAL A 16 7.64 -8.07 1.44
C VAL A 16 7.87 -7.59 0.01
N SER A 17 8.98 -8.00 -0.61
CA SER A 17 9.28 -7.66 -2.01
C SER A 17 8.25 -8.24 -2.99
N GLN A 18 7.83 -9.49 -2.80
CA GLN A 18 6.79 -10.10 -3.62
C GLN A 18 5.45 -9.41 -3.41
N PHE A 19 5.12 -9.07 -2.17
CA PHE A 19 3.90 -8.36 -1.81
C PHE A 19 3.86 -6.96 -2.43
N GLU A 20 5.00 -6.26 -2.54
CA GLU A 20 5.09 -4.98 -3.25
C GLU A 20 4.76 -5.12 -4.74
N LYS A 21 5.31 -6.15 -5.40
CA LYS A 21 5.07 -6.43 -6.83
C LYS A 21 3.65 -6.90 -7.10
N VAL A 22 3.15 -7.85 -6.32
CA VAL A 22 1.79 -8.39 -6.47
C VAL A 22 0.76 -7.33 -6.09
N GLY A 23 1.02 -6.59 -5.02
CA GLY A 23 0.16 -5.49 -4.56
C GLY A 23 0.00 -4.41 -5.62
N SER A 24 1.07 -4.00 -6.30
CA SER A 24 0.97 -3.00 -7.37
C SER A 24 0.17 -3.50 -8.58
N ILE A 25 0.34 -4.78 -8.96
CA ILE A 25 -0.44 -5.41 -10.03
C ILE A 25 -1.93 -5.46 -9.64
N LEU A 26 -2.24 -5.97 -8.45
CA LEU A 26 -3.62 -6.09 -7.96
C LEU A 26 -4.29 -4.71 -7.83
N PHE A 27 -3.56 -3.69 -7.42
CA PHE A 27 -4.08 -2.34 -7.29
C PHE A 27 -4.53 -1.75 -8.64
N PHE A 28 -3.91 -2.15 -9.75
CA PHE A 28 -4.37 -1.77 -11.09
C PHE A 28 -5.44 -2.73 -11.63
N LEU A 29 -5.27 -4.02 -11.39
CA LEU A 29 -6.11 -5.07 -11.95
C LEU A 29 -7.53 -5.07 -11.35
N ILE A 30 -7.68 -4.94 -10.03
CA ILE A 30 -8.98 -4.98 -9.35
C ILE A 30 -9.90 -3.87 -9.87
N PRO A 31 -9.48 -2.59 -9.87
CA PRO A 31 -10.30 -1.51 -10.41
C PRO A 31 -10.58 -1.66 -11.90
N LEU A 32 -9.61 -2.15 -12.69
CA LEU A 32 -9.78 -2.36 -14.12
C LEU A 32 -10.86 -3.41 -14.41
N VAL A 33 -10.82 -4.55 -13.73
CA VAL A 33 -11.82 -5.62 -13.88
C VAL A 33 -13.20 -5.11 -13.48
N ILE A 34 -13.31 -4.41 -12.35
CA ILE A 34 -14.58 -3.86 -11.88
C ILE A 34 -15.14 -2.83 -12.88
N LEU A 35 -14.29 -1.96 -13.40
CA LEU A 35 -14.68 -0.97 -14.41
C LEU A 35 -15.16 -1.65 -15.70
N LEU A 36 -14.54 -2.76 -16.10
CA LEU A 36 -14.92 -3.53 -17.28
C LEU A 36 -16.28 -4.23 -17.11
N VAL A 37 -16.58 -4.74 -15.91
CA VAL A 37 -17.83 -5.46 -15.61
C VAL A 37 -19.00 -4.51 -15.36
N VAL A 38 -18.81 -3.48 -14.54
CA VAL A 38 -19.89 -2.59 -14.08
C VAL A 38 -20.10 -1.40 -15.03
N GLY A 39 -19.09 -1.04 -15.81
CA GLY A 39 -19.14 0.08 -16.74
C GLY A 39 -19.15 1.46 -16.05
N LYS A 40 -19.63 2.49 -16.78
CA LYS A 40 -19.50 3.91 -16.41
C LYS A 40 -20.18 4.29 -15.09
N SER A 41 -21.21 3.57 -14.67
CA SER A 41 -21.93 3.85 -13.42
C SER A 41 -21.05 3.72 -12.17
N PHE A 42 -19.94 2.98 -12.24
CA PHE A 42 -19.02 2.81 -11.11
C PHE A 42 -17.87 3.83 -11.07
N ALA A 43 -17.75 4.71 -12.06
CA ALA A 43 -16.63 5.66 -12.14
C ALA A 43 -16.54 6.60 -10.93
N VAL A 44 -17.68 6.96 -10.32
CA VAL A 44 -17.71 7.81 -9.12
C VAL A 44 -17.24 7.05 -7.87
N ASN A 45 -17.50 5.75 -7.81
CA ASN A 45 -17.13 4.88 -6.69
C ASN A 45 -15.70 4.33 -6.79
N ILE A 46 -15.07 4.45 -7.97
CA ILE A 46 -13.70 3.96 -8.20
C ILE A 46 -12.70 4.62 -7.25
N LEU A 47 -12.90 5.90 -6.89
CA LEU A 47 -12.03 6.63 -5.98
C LEU A 47 -12.10 6.08 -4.55
N TYR A 48 -13.32 5.82 -4.06
CA TYR A 48 -13.52 5.19 -2.75
C TYR A 48 -12.99 3.76 -2.71
N LEU A 49 -13.17 3.01 -3.81
CA LEU A 49 -12.60 1.67 -3.95
C LEU A 49 -11.06 1.71 -3.88
N TRP A 50 -10.43 2.64 -4.60
CA TRP A 50 -8.97 2.82 -4.54
C TRP A 50 -8.52 3.14 -3.13
N GLN A 51 -9.18 4.06 -2.42
CA GLN A 51 -8.85 4.37 -1.02
C GLN A 51 -8.89 3.13 -0.12
N LEU A 52 -9.94 2.31 -0.27
CA LEU A 52 -10.09 1.09 0.52
C LEU A 52 -8.99 0.06 0.20
N LEU A 53 -8.68 -0.14 -1.08
CA LEU A 53 -7.57 -1.01 -1.51
C LEU A 53 -6.21 -0.50 -0.99
N THR A 54 -5.98 0.81 -1.04
CA THR A 54 -4.76 1.44 -0.53
C THR A 54 -4.61 1.21 0.98
N LEU A 55 -5.69 1.38 1.72
CA LEU A 55 -5.70 1.22 3.18
C LEU A 55 -5.45 -0.24 3.56
N LEU A 56 -6.11 -1.19 2.89
CA LEU A 56 -5.86 -2.62 3.04
C LEU A 56 -4.40 -3.00 2.75
N TYR A 57 -3.82 -2.44 1.69
CA TYR A 57 -2.42 -2.66 1.34
C TYR A 57 -1.48 -2.18 2.45
N ILE A 58 -1.69 -0.97 2.98
CA ILE A 58 -0.87 -0.38 4.05
C ILE A 58 -0.94 -1.22 5.33
N VAL A 59 -2.14 -1.66 5.72
CA VAL A 59 -2.33 -2.50 6.91
C VAL A 59 -1.62 -3.83 6.74
N SER A 60 -1.82 -4.49 5.59
CA SER A 60 -1.18 -5.77 5.28
C SER A 60 0.35 -5.65 5.26
N TYR A 61 0.88 -4.58 4.64
CA TYR A 61 2.32 -4.29 4.64
C TYR A 61 2.85 -4.10 6.06
N ARG A 62 2.14 -3.39 6.93
CA ARG A 62 2.54 -3.20 8.34
C ARG A 62 2.57 -4.51 9.12
N ILE A 63 1.56 -5.37 8.94
CA ILE A 63 1.52 -6.70 9.57
C ILE A 63 2.68 -7.57 9.08
N LEU A 64 3.02 -7.49 7.80
CA LEU A 64 4.13 -8.25 7.25
C LEU A 64 5.48 -7.76 7.78
N VAL A 65 5.66 -6.45 7.90
CA VAL A 65 6.87 -5.85 8.50
C VAL A 65 6.97 -6.12 10.00
N SER A 66 5.87 -6.20 10.74
CA SER A 66 5.92 -6.51 12.18
C SER A 66 6.39 -7.95 12.48
N LYS A 67 6.41 -8.83 11.48
CA LYS A 67 6.93 -10.20 11.61
C LYS A 67 8.46 -10.29 11.59
N LEU A 68 9.17 -9.21 11.23
CA LEU A 68 10.63 -9.22 11.28
C LEU A 68 11.12 -9.26 12.73
N SER A 69 12.16 -10.04 13.01
CA SER A 69 12.61 -10.34 14.37
C SER A 69 13.16 -9.12 15.12
N ASN A 70 13.70 -8.15 14.39
CA ASN A 70 14.49 -7.06 14.94
C ASN A 70 13.89 -5.68 14.64
N GLN A 71 13.67 -4.85 15.67
CA GLN A 71 13.29 -3.43 15.55
C GLN A 71 14.18 -2.61 14.59
N PRO A 72 15.53 -2.72 14.60
CA PRO A 72 16.36 -1.99 13.66
C PRO A 72 16.15 -2.45 12.20
N LEU A 73 15.87 -3.74 11.98
CA LEU A 73 15.53 -4.26 10.65
C LEU A 73 14.17 -3.70 10.20
N GLN A 74 13.16 -3.72 11.06
CA GLN A 74 11.84 -3.13 10.79
C GLN A 74 11.95 -1.65 10.41
N LEU A 75 12.75 -0.87 11.14
CA LEU A 75 13.03 0.54 10.84
C LEU A 75 13.78 0.72 9.52
N SER A 76 14.72 -0.17 9.19
CA SER A 76 15.45 -0.12 7.92
C SER A 76 14.54 -0.38 6.71
N VAL A 77 13.61 -1.33 6.83
CA VAL A 77 12.61 -1.65 5.80
C VAL A 77 11.62 -0.50 5.67
N ARG A 78 11.11 0.04 6.79
CA ARG A 78 10.22 1.22 6.80
C ARG A 78 10.89 2.47 6.23
N ARG A 79 12.17 2.72 6.50
CA ARG A 79 12.92 3.88 5.97
C ARG A 79 13.32 3.74 4.50
N GLY A 80 13.02 2.61 3.86
CA GLY A 80 13.02 2.53 2.40
C GLY A 80 14.38 2.20 1.78
N ARG A 81 15.13 1.26 2.35
CA ARG A 81 16.21 0.60 1.60
C ARG A 81 15.57 -0.32 0.54
N GLY A 82 15.16 0.24 -0.60
CA GLY A 82 14.71 -0.48 -1.80
C GLY A 82 13.24 -0.96 -1.85
N TYR A 83 12.66 -1.44 -0.74
CA TYR A 83 11.40 -2.21 -0.73
C TYR A 83 10.15 -1.44 -0.27
N ASN A 84 10.00 -0.18 -0.69
CA ASN A 84 8.93 0.67 -0.12
C ASN A 84 8.35 1.72 -1.09
N ARG A 85 8.55 1.60 -2.40
CA ARG A 85 8.07 2.60 -3.37
C ARG A 85 6.55 2.59 -3.45
N PHE A 86 5.94 1.42 -3.60
CA PHE A 86 4.48 1.32 -3.73
C PHE A 86 3.75 1.68 -2.44
N TYR A 87 4.30 1.31 -1.28
CA TYR A 87 3.79 1.74 0.03
C TYR A 87 3.85 3.26 0.23
N ARG A 88 4.95 3.92 -0.18
CA ARG A 88 5.03 5.38 -0.13
C ARG A 88 4.01 6.04 -1.05
N MET A 89 3.84 5.52 -2.27
CA MET A 89 2.81 6.01 -3.20
C MET A 89 1.40 5.80 -2.64
N SER A 90 1.16 4.67 -1.97
CA SER A 90 -0.10 4.39 -1.28
C SER A 90 -0.41 5.44 -0.21
N TRP A 91 0.56 5.80 0.63
CA TRP A 91 0.38 6.88 1.60
C TRP A 91 0.15 8.24 0.94
N ALA A 92 0.91 8.58 -0.09
CA ALA A 92 0.73 9.83 -0.83
C ALA A 92 -0.68 9.91 -1.45
N TYR A 93 -1.15 8.82 -2.06
CA TYR A 93 -2.49 8.73 -2.62
C TYR A 93 -3.58 8.94 -1.56
N LEU A 94 -3.49 8.26 -0.42
CA LEU A 94 -4.46 8.41 0.67
C LEU A 94 -4.53 9.85 1.17
N VAL A 95 -3.38 10.47 1.45
CA VAL A 95 -3.31 11.87 1.92
C VAL A 95 -3.89 12.82 0.88
N LEU A 96 -3.48 12.69 -0.39
CA LEU A 96 -3.97 13.55 -1.46
C LEU A 96 -5.49 13.40 -1.65
N SER A 97 -5.99 12.16 -1.65
CA SER A 97 -7.41 11.87 -1.81
C SER A 97 -8.25 12.41 -0.64
N ALA A 98 -7.73 12.33 0.59
CA ALA A 98 -8.37 12.90 1.77
C ALA A 98 -8.44 14.43 1.68
N ILE A 99 -7.34 15.09 1.27
CA ILE A 99 -7.30 16.55 1.07
C ILE A 99 -8.32 16.97 0.01
N ILE A 100 -8.39 16.26 -1.12
CA ILE A 100 -9.35 16.57 -2.20
C ILE A 100 -10.79 16.44 -1.72
N MET A 101 -11.13 15.37 -1.00
CA MET A 101 -12.50 15.18 -0.48
C MET A 101 -12.87 16.23 0.56
N VAL A 102 -11.96 16.56 1.49
CA VAL A 102 -12.19 17.60 2.50
C VAL A 102 -12.34 18.96 1.82
N GLY A 103 -11.45 19.31 0.89
CA GLY A 103 -11.51 20.55 0.14
C GLY A 103 -12.79 20.68 -0.68
N TYR A 104 -13.21 19.61 -1.35
CA TYR A 104 -14.48 19.59 -2.08
C TYR A 104 -15.66 19.87 -1.15
N ARG A 105 -15.70 19.22 0.01
CA ARG A 105 -16.77 19.38 1.00
C ARG A 105 -16.83 20.78 1.62
N VAL A 106 -15.68 21.48 1.74
CA VAL A 106 -15.61 22.85 2.24
C VAL A 106 -16.08 23.87 1.19
N ILE A 107 -15.79 23.63 -0.09
CA ILE A 107 -16.17 24.55 -1.19
C ILE A 107 -17.63 24.35 -1.62
N SER A 108 -18.16 23.13 -1.53
CA SER A 108 -19.52 22.80 -1.95
C SER A 108 -20.60 23.21 -0.95
N HIS A 109 -20.23 23.84 0.17
CA HIS A 109 -21.11 24.13 1.31
C HIS A 109 -21.08 25.61 1.66
#